data_AF-A0AAQ0LU16-F1
#
_entry.id   AF-A0AAQ0LU16-F1
#
_cell.length_a   1.000
_cell.length_b   1.000
_cell.length_c   1.000
_cell.angle_alpha   90.00
_cell.angle_beta   90.00
_cell.angle_gamma   90.00
#
_symmetry.space_group_name_H-M   'P 1'
#
loop_
_entity.id
_entity.type
_entity.pdbx_description
1 polymer ?
#
loop_
_entity_poly.entity_id
_entity_poly.type
_entity_poly.pdbx_seq_one_letter_code
_entity_poly.pdbx_strand_id
1 'polypeptide(L)'
;YFGVRDSDRFIRIYNKKQERKDNADIEVVSEHLWRVEIELKRDMVDYWNDCFNDLHILQPDWKTIERTSDRAMVFMLLNEEEEWG
;
A
#
# COMPACT_ATOMS: atom_id res chain seq x y z
N TYR A 1 -5.92 2.31 -3.94
CA TYR A 1 -7.12 2.46 -3.08
C TYR A 1 -7.62 1.07 -2.77
N PHE A 2 -8.02 0.78 -1.52
CA PHE A 2 -8.54 -0.51 -1.09
C PHE A 2 -9.91 -0.34 -0.41
N GLY A 3 -10.89 -1.13 -0.82
CA GLY A 3 -12.29 -0.98 -0.42
C GLY A 3 -13.04 0.07 -1.25
N VAL A 4 -14.25 0.42 -0.80
CA VAL A 4 -15.14 1.39 -1.46
C VAL A 4 -15.19 2.66 -0.61
N ARG A 5 -15.28 3.85 -1.24
CA ARG A 5 -15.29 5.10 -0.46
C ARG A 5 -16.46 5.20 0.53
N ASP A 6 -17.59 4.57 0.23
CA ASP A 6 -18.80 4.61 1.06
C ASP A 6 -18.92 3.43 2.04
N SER A 7 -17.91 2.55 2.11
CA SER A 7 -17.88 1.50 3.13
C SER A 7 -17.45 2.04 4.49
N ASP A 8 -17.73 1.27 5.54
CA ASP A 8 -17.41 1.63 6.92
C ASP A 8 -15.89 1.75 7.17
N ARG A 9 -15.10 1.13 6.30
CA ARG A 9 -13.63 1.25 6.26
C ARG A 9 -13.16 1.41 4.82
N PHE A 10 -12.30 2.41 4.57
CA PHE A 10 -11.69 2.66 3.28
C PHE A 10 -10.21 3.03 3.44
N ILE A 11 -9.32 2.45 2.63
CA ILE A 11 -7.88 2.59 2.82
C ILE A 11 -7.19 3.16 1.58
N ARG A 12 -6.29 4.10 1.81
CA ARG A 12 -5.47 4.75 0.78
C ARG A 12 -4.01 4.62 1.12
N ILE A 13 -3.23 4.10 0.18
CA ILE A 13 -1.77 4.13 0.24
C ILE A 13 -1.31 4.97 -0.95
N TYR A 14 -0.66 6.10 -0.67
CA TYR A 14 -0.29 7.07 -1.71
C TYR A 14 0.99 7.84 -1.36
N ASN A 15 1.63 8.40 -2.39
CA ASN A 15 2.81 9.24 -2.23
C ASN A 15 2.40 10.62 -1.71
N LYS A 16 2.68 10.87 -0.43
CA LYS A 16 2.31 12.12 0.24
C LYS A 16 3.26 13.26 -0.10
N LYS A 17 4.50 12.96 -0.51
CA LYS A 17 5.44 13.97 -1.02
C LYS A 17 4.88 14.60 -2.30
N GLN A 18 4.45 13.76 -3.23
CA GLN A 18 3.89 14.22 -4.50
C GLN A 18 2.60 15.03 -4.27
N GLU A 19 1.68 14.53 -3.44
CA GLU A 19 0.42 15.24 -3.15
C GLU A 19 0.64 16.62 -2.50
N ARG A 20 1.62 16.78 -1.60
CA ARG A 20 1.95 18.09 -1.00
C ARG A 20 2.60 19.04 -1.99
N LYS A 21 3.45 18.52 -2.86
CA LYS A 21 4.06 19.30 -3.94
C LYS A 21 2.97 19.84 -4.87
N ASP A 22 2.03 18.98 -5.27
CA ASP A 22 0.97 19.36 -6.21
C ASP A 22 -0.05 20.34 -5.60
N ASN A 23 -0.35 20.22 -4.30
CA ASN A 23 -1.41 21.01 -3.67
C ASN A 23 -0.95 22.33 -3.05
N ALA A 24 0.29 22.40 -2.54
CA ALA A 24 0.75 23.53 -1.74
C ALA A 24 2.17 24.00 -2.09
N ASP A 25 2.79 23.39 -3.11
CA ASP A 25 4.19 23.64 -3.52
C ASP A 25 5.19 23.55 -2.34
N ILE A 26 4.87 22.68 -1.37
CA ILE A 26 5.72 22.46 -0.20
C ILE A 26 6.73 21.38 -0.52
N GLU A 27 8.00 21.76 -0.56
CA GLU A 27 9.09 20.82 -0.73
C GLU A 27 9.41 20.12 0.61
N VAL A 28 9.37 18.79 0.59
CA VAL A 28 9.67 17.95 1.76
C VAL A 28 11.10 17.41 1.64
N VAL A 29 11.92 17.66 2.65
CA VAL A 29 13.34 17.27 2.70
C VAL A 29 13.54 15.74 2.65
N SER A 30 12.57 14.96 3.15
CA SER A 30 12.63 13.49 3.10
C SER A 30 12.65 12.97 1.66
N GLU A 31 13.53 12.03 1.35
CA GLU A 31 13.62 11.39 0.04
C GLU A 31 12.31 10.70 -0.36
N HIS A 32 11.78 9.88 0.56
CA HIS A 32 10.51 9.16 0.39
C HIS A 32 9.50 9.59 1.48
N LEU A 33 8.25 9.81 1.09
CA LEU A 33 7.15 10.04 2.01
C LEU A 33 5.86 9.43 1.46
N TRP A 34 5.44 8.33 2.07
CA TRP A 34 4.19 7.63 1.77
C TRP A 34 3.22 7.75 2.94
N ARG A 35 1.93 7.77 2.64
CA ARG A 35 0.88 7.78 3.65
C ARG A 35 -0.03 6.58 3.47
N VAL A 36 -0.27 5.88 4.57
CA VAL A 36 -1.42 4.99 4.75
C VAL A 36 -2.49 5.80 5.46
N GLU A 37 -3.66 5.93 4.86
CA GLU A 37 -4.81 6.64 5.40
C GLU A 37 -5.98 5.66 5.50
N ILE A 38 -6.49 5.48 6.72
CA ILE A 38 -7.63 4.61 7.02
C ILE A 38 -8.80 5.51 7.38
N GLU A 39 -9.81 5.53 6.53
CA GLU A 39 -11.05 6.27 6.74
C GLU A 39 -12.06 5.31 7.37
N LEU A 40 -12.38 5.56 8.65
CA LEU A 40 -13.38 4.81 9.42
C LEU A 40 -14.69 5.62 9.46
N LYS A 41 -15.82 4.95 9.30
CA LYS A 41 -17.17 5.55 9.27
C LYS A 41 -18.15 4.72 10.07
N ARG A 42 -19.29 5.34 10.40
CA ARG A 42 -20.40 4.71 11.13
C ARG A 42 -19.86 4.06 12.41
N ASP A 43 -20.25 2.82 12.67
CA ASP A 43 -19.90 2.08 13.88
C ASP A 43 -18.40 1.72 13.95
N MET A 44 -17.68 1.72 12.81
CA MET A 44 -16.24 1.43 12.79
C MET A 44 -15.38 2.52 13.41
N VAL A 45 -15.93 3.72 13.67
CA VAL A 45 -15.24 4.82 14.36
C VAL A 45 -14.94 4.44 15.81
N ASP A 46 -15.85 3.71 16.47
CA ASP A 46 -15.69 3.30 17.86
C ASP A 46 -14.61 2.22 18.03
N TYR A 47 -14.24 1.53 16.95
CA TYR A 47 -13.21 0.50 16.90
C TYR A 47 -11.86 1.01 16.35
N TRP A 48 -11.60 2.32 16.38
CA TRP A 48 -10.37 2.88 15.83
C TRP A 48 -9.10 2.31 16.49
N ASN A 49 -9.16 1.97 17.77
CA ASN A 49 -8.03 1.43 18.53
C ASN A 49 -7.70 -0.02 18.16
N ASP A 50 -8.68 -0.78 17.66
CA ASP A 50 -8.57 -2.19 17.31
C ASP A 50 -8.74 -2.45 15.79
N CYS A 51 -8.65 -1.39 14.98
CA CYS A 51 -8.93 -1.46 13.55
C CYS A 51 -7.88 -2.23 12.72
N PHE A 52 -6.81 -2.71 13.35
CA PHE A 52 -5.74 -3.48 12.74
C PHE A 52 -5.89 -5.00 12.89
N ASN A 53 -6.83 -5.47 13.72
CA ASN A 53 -6.96 -6.91 14.00
C ASN A 53 -7.24 -7.76 12.76
N ASP A 54 -7.93 -7.18 11.77
CA ASP A 54 -8.29 -7.77 10.49
C ASP A 54 -7.54 -7.14 9.29
N LEU A 55 -6.66 -6.18 9.54
CA LEU A 55 -5.96 -5.43 8.49
C LEU A 55 -4.46 -5.72 8.48
N HIS A 56 -4.00 -6.32 7.38
CA HIS A 56 -2.58 -6.53 7.12
C HIS A 56 -2.13 -5.74 5.88
N ILE A 57 -1.13 -4.87 6.07
CA ILE A 57 -0.49 -4.14 4.98
C ILE A 57 0.82 -4.85 4.65
N LEU A 58 0.87 -5.50 3.48
CA LEU A 58 1.95 -6.41 3.12
C LEU A 58 2.74 -5.88 1.91
N GLN A 59 4.03 -6.18 1.90
CA GLN A 59 4.90 -6.10 0.74
C GLN A 59 5.30 -7.52 0.36
N PRO A 60 5.01 -7.99 -0.87
CA PRO A 60 5.44 -9.32 -1.30
C PRO A 60 6.97 -9.45 -1.29
N ASP A 61 7.51 -10.60 -0.88
CA ASP A 61 8.96 -10.79 -0.73
C ASP A 61 9.75 -10.52 -2.01
N TRP A 62 9.24 -10.95 -3.17
CA TRP A 62 9.87 -10.70 -4.46
C TRP A 62 10.00 -9.20 -4.79
N LYS A 63 9.17 -8.31 -4.20
CA LYS A 63 9.31 -6.86 -4.35
C LYS A 63 10.52 -6.28 -3.60
N THR A 64 11.17 -7.04 -2.72
CA THR A 64 12.42 -6.62 -2.04
C THR A 64 13.65 -6.81 -2.93
N ILE A 65 13.53 -7.59 -4.01
CA ILE A 65 14.63 -7.83 -4.96
C ILE A 65 14.88 -6.57 -5.78
N GLU A 66 16.09 -6.01 -5.66
CA GLU A 66 16.51 -4.80 -6.36
C GLU A 66 16.55 -5.01 -7.88
N ARG A 67 17.18 -6.10 -8.32
CA ARG A 67 17.37 -6.40 -9.75
C ARG A 67 16.04 -6.77 -10.41
N THR A 68 15.61 -5.95 -11.37
CA THR A 68 14.32 -6.11 -12.05
C THR A 68 14.17 -7.46 -12.77
N SER A 69 15.25 -8.00 -13.36
CA SER A 69 15.19 -9.31 -14.03
C SER A 69 14.93 -10.46 -13.06
N ASP A 70 15.56 -10.45 -11.88
CA ASP A 70 15.35 -11.48 -10.86
C ASP A 70 13.96 -11.40 -10.29
N ARG A 71 13.50 -10.17 -10.06
CA ARG A 71 12.15 -9.90 -9.62
C ARG A 71 11.11 -10.44 -10.61
N ALA A 72 11.34 -10.27 -11.91
CA ALA A 72 10.46 -10.80 -12.95
C ALA A 72 10.50 -12.33 -13.02
N MET A 73 11.69 -12.93 -12.92
CA MET A 73 11.87 -14.38 -12.92
C MET A 73 11.18 -15.05 -11.73
N VAL A 74 11.38 -14.52 -10.51
CA VAL A 74 10.70 -15.03 -9.31
C VAL A 74 9.18 -14.86 -9.43
N PHE A 75 8.71 -13.73 -9.98
CA PHE A 75 7.28 -13.55 -10.21
C PHE A 75 6.73 -14.61 -11.18
N MET A 76 7.43 -14.89 -12.27
CA MET A 76 7.02 -15.90 -13.26
C MET A 76 6.94 -17.29 -12.63
N LEU A 77 7.99 -17.73 -11.94
CA LEU A 77 8.02 -19.03 -11.24
C LEU A 77 6.94 -19.17 -10.15
N LEU A 78 6.54 -18.08 -9.50
CA LEU A 78 5.48 -18.12 -8.48
C LEU A 78 4.06 -18.20 -9.06
N ASN A 79 3.86 -17.81 -10.32
CA ASN A 79 2.53 -17.75 -10.94
C ASN A 79 2.32 -18.82 -12.02
N GLU A 80 3.40 -19.34 -12.61
CA GLU A 80 3.36 -20.31 -13.71
C GLU A 80 4.18 -21.55 -13.34
N GLU A 81 3.50 -22.60 -12.87
CA GLU A 81 4.15 -23.83 -12.40
C GLU A 81 4.95 -24.54 -13.52
N GLU A 82 4.51 -24.40 -14.76
CA GLU A 82 5.15 -24.99 -15.95
C GLU A 82 6.58 -24.46 -16.17
N GLU A 83 6.90 -23.28 -15.64
CA GLU A 83 8.21 -22.64 -15.79
C GLU A 83 9.28 -23.20 -14.85
N TRP A 84 8.90 -24.11 -13.93
CA TRP A 84 9.86 -24.84 -13.10
C TRP A 84 10.57 -26.00 -13.83
N GLY A 85 9.97 -26.56 -14.89
CA GLY A 85 10.57 -27.66 -15.66
C GLY A 85 9.58 -28.68 -16.22
#